data_AF-A0A2G5NWJ1-F1
#
_entry.id   AF-A0A2G5NWJ1-F1
#
_cell.length_a   1.000
_cell.length_b   1.000
_cell.length_c   1.000
_cell.angle_alpha   90.00
_cell.angle_beta   90.00
_cell.angle_gamma   90.00
#
_symmetry.space_group_name_H-M   'P 1'
#
loop_
_entity.id
_entity.type
_entity.pdbx_description
1 polymer ?
#
loop_
_entity_poly.entity_id
_entity_poly.type
_entity_poly.pdbx_seq_one_letter_code
_entity_poly.pdbx_strand_id
1 'polypeptide(L)'
;MIKVGDRFSLNNENWEVIFINNDSVAVARSENGEGRVVSQRTIYKNWYEQQKQRADRAEKRWSELKNFLLRYENVPESVQSFENVFEYMKEVERIEEDGE
;
A
#
# COMPACT_ATOMS: atom_id res chain seq x y z
N MET A 1 3.25 -14.32 -12.57
CA MET A 1 4.18 -14.47 -13.70
C MET A 1 4.63 -13.07 -14.08
N ILE A 2 5.94 -12.81 -14.06
CA ILE A 2 6.53 -11.52 -14.47
C ILE A 2 6.43 -11.39 -15.98
N LYS A 3 6.15 -10.19 -16.46
CA LYS A 3 5.98 -9.82 -17.86
C LYS A 3 6.82 -8.59 -18.20
N VAL A 4 7.10 -8.43 -19.49
CA VAL A 4 7.68 -7.18 -20.01
C VAL A 4 6.69 -6.04 -19.78
N GLY A 5 7.19 -4.90 -19.32
CA GLY A 5 6.41 -3.74 -18.88
C GLY A 5 6.09 -3.73 -17.38
N ASP A 6 6.30 -4.84 -16.67
CA ASP A 6 6.10 -4.87 -15.22
C ASP A 6 7.09 -3.95 -14.51
N ARG A 7 6.60 -3.22 -13.49
CA ARG A 7 7.38 -2.28 -12.70
C ARG A 7 7.64 -2.79 -11.29
N PHE A 8 8.82 -2.52 -10.77
CA PHE A 8 9.21 -2.83 -9.39
C PHE A 8 10.20 -1.80 -8.88
N SER A 9 10.31 -1.67 -7.56
CA SER A 9 11.28 -0.76 -6.93
C SER A 9 12.43 -1.58 -6.34
N LEU A 10 13.68 -1.22 -6.61
CA LEU A 10 14.84 -1.90 -6.06
C LEU A 10 15.90 -0.84 -5.72
N ASN A 11 16.43 -0.89 -4.50
CA ASN A 11 17.39 0.10 -3.99
C ASN A 11 16.92 1.55 -4.11
N ASN A 12 15.65 1.81 -3.80
CA ASN A 12 15.00 3.13 -3.91
C ASN A 12 14.92 3.69 -5.34
N GLU A 13 15.10 2.86 -6.36
CA GLU A 13 14.91 3.22 -7.76
C GLU A 13 13.78 2.41 -8.37
N ASN A 14 13.07 3.00 -9.33
CA ASN A 14 12.05 2.31 -10.11
C ASN A 14 12.66 1.66 -11.33
N TRP A 15 12.25 0.42 -11.59
CA TRP A 15 12.73 -0.40 -12.67
C TRP A 15 11.55 -0.95 -13.47
N GLU A 16 11.69 -0.98 -14.78
CA GLU A 16 10.74 -1.60 -15.71
C GLU A 16 11.39 -2.82 -16.35
N VAL A 17 10.69 -3.96 -16.35
CA VAL A 17 11.14 -5.17 -17.04
C VAL A 17 11.06 -4.95 -18.55
N ILE A 18 12.21 -4.96 -19.23
CA ILE A 18 12.29 -4.74 -20.68
C ILE A 18 12.51 -6.03 -21.47
N PHE A 19 13.02 -7.07 -20.82
CA PHE A 19 13.28 -8.36 -21.47
C PHE A 19 13.28 -9.49 -20.45
N ILE A 20 12.83 -10.68 -20.85
CA ILE A 20 12.85 -11.89 -20.04
C ILE A 20 13.64 -12.93 -20.83
N ASN A 21 14.79 -13.34 -20.31
CA ASN A 21 15.69 -14.26 -21.01
C ASN A 21 15.22 -15.71 -20.85
N ASN A 22 14.68 -16.06 -19.66
CA ASN A 22 14.15 -17.38 -19.28
C ASN A 22 13.31 -17.25 -17.98
N ASP A 23 12.78 -18.36 -17.44
CA ASP A 23 11.94 -18.39 -16.22
C ASP A 23 12.60 -17.86 -14.94
N SER A 24 13.92 -17.63 -14.93
CA SER A 24 14.67 -17.25 -13.72
C SER A 24 15.14 -15.80 -13.69
N VAL A 25 15.30 -15.15 -14.84
CA VAL A 25 16.01 -13.86 -14.95
C VAL A 25 15.30 -12.90 -15.91
N ALA A 26 15.23 -11.63 -15.50
CA ALA A 26 14.76 -10.51 -16.28
C ALA A 26 15.85 -9.45 -16.46
N VAL A 27 15.78 -8.69 -17.55
CA VAL A 27 16.53 -7.44 -17.72
C VAL A 27 15.55 -6.30 -17.44
N ALA A 28 15.95 -5.40 -16.56
CA ALA A 28 15.18 -4.24 -16.19
C ALA A 28 15.92 -2.95 -16.54
N ARG A 29 15.18 -1.88 -16.78
CA ARG A 29 15.70 -0.54 -17.07
C ARG A 29 15.22 0.44 -16.00
N SER A 30 16.11 1.25 -15.46
CA SER A 30 15.75 2.36 -14.58
C SER A 30 15.25 3.57 -15.36
N GLU A 31 14.63 4.54 -14.68
CA GLU A 31 14.19 5.80 -15.31
C GLU A 31 15.34 6.57 -15.98
N ASN A 32 16.56 6.42 -15.45
CA ASN A 32 17.78 7.05 -15.98
C ASN A 32 18.36 6.31 -17.20
N GLY A 33 17.72 5.22 -17.64
CA GLY A 33 18.14 4.42 -18.80
C GLY A 33 19.18 3.34 -18.49
N GLU A 34 19.57 3.16 -17.22
CA GLU A 34 20.51 2.10 -16.84
C GLU A 34 19.85 0.72 -16.94
N GLY A 35 20.58 -0.24 -17.52
CA GLY A 35 20.11 -1.62 -17.68
C GLY A 35 20.71 -2.54 -16.63
N ARG A 36 19.91 -3.43 -16.04
CA ARG A 36 20.37 -4.41 -15.06
C ARG A 36 19.72 -5.77 -15.24
N VAL A 37 20.51 -6.81 -15.02
CA VAL A 37 20.02 -8.19 -14.92
C VAL A 37 19.55 -8.44 -13.48
N VAL A 38 18.29 -8.84 -13.32
CA VAL A 38 17.65 -9.05 -12.01
C VAL A 38 16.97 -10.42 -12.00
N SER A 39 17.09 -11.16 -10.90
CA SER A 39 16.38 -12.43 -10.76
C SER A 39 14.87 -12.19 -10.63
N GLN A 40 14.05 -13.02 -11.27
CA GLN A 40 12.59 -13.00 -11.10
C GLN A 40 12.19 -13.16 -9.64
N ARG A 41 12.95 -13.97 -8.87
CA ARG A 41 12.75 -14.15 -7.43
C ARG A 41 12.87 -12.84 -6.64
N THR A 42 13.84 -12.00 -6.99
CA THR A 42 14.03 -10.69 -6.36
C THR A 42 12.83 -9.78 -6.60
N ILE A 43 12.31 -9.76 -7.84
CA ILE A 43 11.13 -8.97 -8.21
C ILE A 43 9.91 -9.45 -7.43
N TYR A 44 9.63 -10.76 -7.41
CA TYR A 44 8.52 -11.30 -6.62
C TYR A 44 8.63 -11.00 -5.13
N LYS A 45 9.83 -11.13 -4.55
CA LYS A 45 10.05 -10.81 -3.13
C LYS A 45 9.73 -9.34 -2.88
N ASN A 46 10.17 -8.44 -3.76
CA ASN A 46 9.89 -7.02 -3.61
C ASN A 46 8.39 -6.71 -3.64
N TRP A 47 7.66 -7.25 -4.61
CA TRP A 47 6.21 -7.10 -4.68
C TRP A 47 5.51 -7.69 -3.47
N TYR A 48 5.94 -8.86 -3.00
CA TYR A 48 5.37 -9.47 -1.80
C TYR A 48 5.53 -8.56 -0.58
N GLU A 49 6.73 -8.02 -0.34
CA GLU A 49 6.96 -7.10 0.77
C GLU A 49 6.14 -5.80 0.63
N GLN A 50 6.01 -5.25 -0.58
CA GLN A 50 5.15 -4.07 -0.82
C GLN A 50 3.68 -4.38 -0.53
N GLN A 51 3.17 -5.53 -0.98
CA GLN A 51 1.79 -5.93 -0.72
C GLN A 51 1.55 -6.24 0.75
N LYS A 52 2.52 -6.85 1.43
CA LYS A 52 2.49 -7.07 2.87
C LYS A 52 2.39 -5.75 3.62
N GLN A 53 3.24 -4.76 3.29
CA GLN A 53 3.16 -3.44 3.90
C GLN A 53 1.81 -2.76 3.67
N ARG A 54 1.25 -2.87 2.46
CA ARG A 54 -0.09 -2.35 2.15
C ARG A 54 -1.17 -3.05 2.97
N ALA A 55 -1.09 -4.37 3.12
CA ALA A 55 -2.00 -5.15 3.94
C ALA A 55 -1.90 -4.77 5.42
N ASP A 56 -0.69 -4.65 5.96
CA ASP A 56 -0.43 -4.24 7.34
C ASP A 56 -1.00 -2.83 7.62
N ARG A 57 -0.83 -1.88 6.68
CA ARG A 57 -1.44 -0.54 6.77
C ARG A 57 -2.97 -0.59 6.73
N ALA A 58 -3.54 -1.40 5.84
CA ALA A 58 -4.99 -1.56 5.74
C ALA A 58 -5.58 -2.20 7.01
N GLU A 59 -4.92 -3.20 7.60
CA GLU A 59 -5.34 -3.85 8.84
C GLU A 59 -5.30 -2.87 10.03
N LYS A 60 -4.27 -2.02 10.09
CA LYS A 60 -4.17 -0.96 11.09
C LYS A 60 -5.33 0.05 10.95
N ARG A 61 -5.58 0.55 9.75
CA ARG A 61 -6.70 1.48 9.46
C ARG A 61 -8.05 0.88 9.85
N TRP A 62 -8.28 -0.38 9.48
CA TRP A 62 -9.50 -1.09 9.85
C TRP A 62 -9.67 -1.22 11.36
N SER A 63 -8.59 -1.51 12.08
CA SER A 63 -8.59 -1.61 13.53
C SER A 63 -8.88 -0.26 14.21
N GLU A 64 -8.32 0.83 13.70
CA GLU A 64 -8.57 2.20 14.17
C GLU A 64 -10.02 2.61 13.94
N LEU A 65 -10.55 2.38 12.73
CA LEU A 65 -11.94 2.64 12.38
C LEU A 65 -12.90 1.84 13.28
N LYS A 66 -12.63 0.55 13.50
CA LYS A 66 -13.45 -0.30 14.37
C LYS A 66 -13.45 0.23 15.81
N ASN A 67 -12.29 0.58 16.35
CA ASN A 67 -12.18 1.13 17.70
C ASN A 67 -12.91 2.46 17.84
N PHE A 68 -12.85 3.31 16.81
CA PHE A 68 -13.55 4.57 16.76
C PHE A 68 -15.07 4.38 16.74
N LEU A 69 -15.59 3.50 15.88
CA LEU A 69 -17.02 3.20 15.79
C LEU A 69 -17.57 2.60 17.10
N LEU A 70 -16.82 1.70 17.76
CA LEU A 70 -17.21 1.16 19.07
C LEU A 70 -17.28 2.24 20.15
N ARG A 71 -16.40 3.26 20.10
CA ARG A 71 -16.51 4.40 21.02
C ARG A 71 -17.75 5.22 20.73
N TYR A 72 -18.06 5.46 19.46
CA TYR A 72 -19.25 6.19 19.02
C TYR A 72 -20.55 5.51 19.44
N GLU A 73 -20.65 4.19 19.28
CA GLU A 73 -21.83 3.40 19.70
C GLU A 73 -22.17 3.61 21.19
N ASN A 74 -21.16 3.86 22.01
CA ASN A 74 -21.31 4.08 23.45
C ASN A 74 -21.58 5.56 23.84
N VAL A 75 -21.67 6.48 22.88
CA VAL A 75 -21.99 7.89 23.15
C VAL A 75 -23.49 8.06 23.34
N PRO A 76 -23.97 8.56 24.50
CA PRO A 76 -25.39 8.76 24.72
C PRO A 76 -26.00 9.72 23.69
N GLU A 77 -27.21 9.44 23.24
CA GLU A 77 -27.94 10.23 22.25
C GLU A 77 -28.12 11.69 22.69
N SER A 78 -28.22 11.94 24.00
CA SER A 78 -28.30 13.28 24.60
C SER A 78 -27.06 14.14 24.37
N VAL A 79 -25.92 13.54 23.99
CA VAL A 79 -24.67 14.22 23.67
C VAL A 79 -24.32 14.15 22.18
N GLN A 80 -25.16 13.52 21.34
CA GLN A 80 -24.99 13.49 19.89
C GLN A 80 -25.51 14.81 19.28
N SER A 81 -24.63 15.81 19.20
CA SER A 81 -24.88 17.05 18.46
C SER A 81 -24.38 16.93 17.02
N PHE A 82 -24.88 17.79 16.12
CA PHE A 82 -24.37 17.89 14.74
C PHE A 82 -22.86 18.15 14.71
N GLU A 83 -22.35 19.00 15.61
CA GLU A 83 -20.91 19.30 15.74
C GLU A 83 -20.11 18.03 16.08
N ASN A 84 -20.61 17.21 17.00
CA ASN A 84 -19.94 15.96 17.39
C ASN A 84 -19.94 14.97 16.22
N VAL A 85 -21.06 14.83 15.50
CA VAL A 85 -21.15 13.98 14.30
C VAL A 85 -20.20 14.46 13.19
N PHE A 86 -20.08 15.77 12.99
CA PHE A 86 -19.19 16.34 11.98
C PHE A 86 -17.71 16.11 12.30
N GLU A 87 -17.30 16.32 13.55
CA GLU A 87 -15.94 15.98 14.00
C GLU A 87 -15.66 14.48 13.88
N TYR A 88 -16.67 13.63 14.08
CA TYR A 88 -16.52 12.20 13.85
C TYR A 88 -16.29 11.84 12.39
N MET A 89 -16.98 12.51 11.45
CA MET A 89 -16.75 12.29 10.01
C MET A 89 -15.34 12.67 9.59
N LYS A 90 -14.79 13.78 10.11
CA LYS A 90 -13.40 14.19 9.85
C LYS A 90 -12.38 13.17 10.34
N GLU A 91 -12.62 12.59 11.52
CA GLU A 91 -11.71 11.59 12.07
C GLU A 91 -11.71 10.29 11.25
N VAL A 92 -12.87 9.88 10.72
CA VAL A 92 -12.97 8.76 9.78
C VAL A 92 -12.21 9.05 8.49
N GLU A 93 -12.42 10.22 7.90
CA GLU A 93 -11.71 10.67 6.70
C GLU A 93 -10.19 10.66 6.93
N ARG A 94 -9.72 11.17 8.07
CA ARG A 94 -8.29 11.14 8.42
C ARG A 94 -7.74 9.71 8.54
N ILE A 95 -8.45 8.80 9.20
CA ILE A 95 -8.04 7.39 9.32
C ILE A 95 -8.02 6.71 7.94
N GLU A 96 -8.89 7.12 7.02
CA GLU A 96 -8.87 6.64 5.65
C GLU A 96 -7.69 7.19 4.83
N GLU A 97 -7.27 8.43 5.07
CA GLU A 97 -6.19 9.08 4.34
C GLU A 97 -4.78 8.72 4.85
N ASP A 98 -4.59 8.48 6.16
CA ASP A 98 -3.29 8.22 6.81
C ASP A 98 -2.53 6.94 6.31
N GLY A 99 -3.09 6.19 5.35
CA GLY A 99 -2.50 4.96 4.79
C GLY A 99 -1.97 5.02 3.36
N GLU A 100 -2.12 6.15 2.67
CA GLU A 100 -1.61 6.38 1.29
C GLU A 100 -0.18 6.96 1.29
#